data_AF-A0A7L4ZJE4-F1
#
_entry.id   AF-A0A7L4ZJE4-F1
#
_cell.length_a   1.000
_cell.length_b   1.000
_cell.length_c   1.000
_cell.angle_alpha   90.00
_cell.angle_beta   90.00
_cell.angle_gamma   90.00
#
_symmetry.space_group_name_H-M   'P 1'
#
loop_
_entity.id
_entity.type
_entity.pdbx_description
1 polymer ?
#
loop_
_entity_poly.entity_id
_entity_poly.type
_entity_poly.pdbx_seq_one_letter_code
_entity_poly.pdbx_strand_id
1 'polypeptide(L)'
;MRFFKIFSIVITVIFFCVFMYFVYVIIENESKRGAPFLAYVYLALIFISILVTFVYHFKSYHYYRAKENMNLSKKLSKILWAGAISYNSLLLFVAGMSAYDLIIYRMGFMRWREVAVLSCFLFIGGIGILEVSLLKKRIKRLKSEVELKDEIESIGN
;
A
#
# COMPACT_ATOMS: atom_id res chain seq x y z
N MET A 1 5.15 11.86 12.03
CA MET A 1 5.01 11.75 10.55
C MET A 1 6.23 11.13 9.87
N ARG A 2 7.47 11.60 10.10
CA ARG A 2 8.68 10.98 9.50
C ARG A 2 8.86 9.52 9.92
N PHE A 3 8.67 9.22 11.21
CA PHE A 3 8.68 7.85 11.74
C PHE A 3 7.66 6.94 11.05
N PHE A 4 6.39 7.37 10.98
CA PHE A 4 5.34 6.62 10.27
C PHE A 4 5.69 6.30 8.82
N LYS A 5 6.35 7.21 8.09
CA LYS A 5 6.79 6.91 6.71
C LYS A 5 7.89 5.88 6.61
N ILE A 6 8.91 6.02 7.44
CA ILE A 6 10.02 5.05 7.47
C ILE A 6 9.45 3.69 7.84
N PHE A 7 8.58 3.64 8.84
CA PHE A 7 7.86 2.45 9.25
C PHE A 7 7.03 1.84 8.10
N SER A 8 6.24 2.63 7.38
CA SER A 8 5.45 2.14 6.23
C SER A 8 6.31 1.65 5.07
N ILE A 9 7.44 2.32 4.77
CA ILE A 9 8.40 1.85 3.76
C ILE A 9 8.99 0.51 4.18
N VAL A 10 9.47 0.40 5.42
CA VAL A 10 10.05 -0.83 5.96
C VAL A 10 9.04 -1.97 5.94
N ILE A 11 7.80 -1.72 6.36
CA ILE A 11 6.71 -2.71 6.29
C ILE A 11 6.45 -3.14 4.85
N THR A 12 6.35 -2.20 3.91
CA THR A 12 6.09 -2.52 2.50
C THR A 12 7.21 -3.39 1.93
N VAL A 13 8.47 -3.11 2.29
CA VAL A 13 9.63 -3.93 1.89
C VAL A 13 9.57 -5.33 2.51
N ILE A 14 9.26 -5.44 3.81
CA ILE A 14 9.10 -6.75 4.47
C ILE A 14 8.00 -7.56 3.78
N PHE A 15 6.85 -6.95 3.50
CA PHE A 15 5.74 -7.61 2.79
C PHE A 15 6.13 -8.02 1.38
N PHE A 16 6.91 -7.19 0.68
CA PHE A 16 7.45 -7.55 -0.62
C PHE A 16 8.34 -8.80 -0.54
N CYS A 17 9.27 -8.86 0.42
CA CYS A 17 10.13 -10.04 0.62
C CYS A 17 9.32 -11.30 0.96
N VAL A 18 8.35 -11.19 1.86
CA VAL A 18 7.44 -12.30 2.22
C VAL A 18 6.64 -12.75 1.01
N PHE A 19 6.10 -11.81 0.23
CA PHE A 19 5.38 -12.11 -1.00
C PHE A 19 6.26 -12.84 -2.02
N MET A 20 7.49 -12.37 -2.25
CA MET A 20 8.45 -13.02 -3.15
C MET A 20 8.80 -14.45 -2.69
N TYR A 21 8.91 -14.67 -1.38
CA TYR A 21 9.10 -16.02 -0.82
C TYR A 21 7.89 -16.93 -1.13
N PHE A 22 6.66 -16.45 -0.92
CA PHE A 22 5.47 -17.23 -1.26
C PHE A 22 5.36 -17.52 -2.76
N VAL A 23 5.66 -16.54 -3.61
CA VAL A 23 5.72 -16.74 -5.07
C VAL A 23 6.71 -17.84 -5.42
N TYR A 24 7.93 -17.82 -4.84
CA TYR A 24 8.94 -18.84 -5.05
C TYR A 24 8.44 -20.24 -4.64
N VAL A 25 7.89 -20.36 -3.42
CA VAL A 25 7.36 -21.63 -2.89
C VAL A 25 6.19 -22.16 -3.74
N ILE A 26 5.31 -21.28 -4.22
CA ILE A 26 4.20 -21.67 -5.09
C ILE A 26 4.76 -22.16 -6.43
N ILE A 27 5.67 -21.43 -7.07
CA ILE A 27 6.26 -21.84 -8.35
C ILE A 27 6.98 -23.19 -8.20
N GLU A 28 7.75 -23.38 -7.14
CA GLU A 28 8.49 -24.61 -6.89
C GLU A 28 7.56 -25.82 -6.71
N ASN A 29 6.50 -25.67 -5.91
CA ASN A 29 5.55 -26.76 -5.64
C ASN A 29 4.56 -27.02 -6.78
N GLU A 30 4.07 -25.97 -7.44
CA GLU A 30 3.09 -26.05 -8.53
C GLU A 30 3.72 -26.34 -9.89
N SER A 31 5.05 -26.23 -10.04
CA SER A 31 5.76 -26.73 -11.24
C SER A 31 5.45 -28.20 -11.56
N LYS A 32 5.00 -28.97 -10.55
CA LYS A 32 4.64 -30.40 -10.66
C LYS A 32 3.15 -30.66 -10.91
N ARG A 33 2.26 -29.69 -10.68
CA ARG A 33 0.78 -29.87 -10.75
C ARG A 33 0.06 -28.87 -11.67
N GLY A 34 0.75 -27.81 -12.09
CA GLY A 34 0.19 -26.75 -12.92
C GLY A 34 -0.74 -25.85 -12.13
N ALA A 35 -0.22 -24.73 -11.61
CA ALA A 35 -1.06 -23.74 -10.96
C ALA A 35 -2.11 -23.16 -11.95
N PRO A 36 -3.34 -22.91 -11.49
CA PRO A 36 -4.37 -22.30 -12.33
C PRO A 36 -3.94 -20.90 -12.78
N PHE A 37 -4.20 -20.56 -14.05
CA PHE A 37 -3.87 -19.25 -14.65
C PHE A 37 -4.30 -18.06 -13.77
N LEU A 38 -5.46 -18.17 -13.12
CA LEU A 38 -6.02 -17.17 -12.23
C LEU A 38 -5.09 -16.81 -11.06
N ALA A 39 -4.33 -17.78 -10.53
CA ALA A 39 -3.39 -17.54 -9.44
C ALA A 39 -2.24 -16.63 -9.88
N TYR A 40 -1.71 -16.82 -11.09
CA TYR A 40 -0.67 -15.96 -11.65
C TYR A 40 -1.16 -14.53 -11.88
N VAL A 41 -2.41 -14.36 -12.31
CA VAL A 41 -3.03 -13.03 -12.47
C VAL A 41 -3.11 -12.31 -11.12
N TYR A 42 -3.54 -12.99 -10.06
CA TYR A 42 -3.57 -12.39 -8.72
C TYR A 42 -2.17 -12.04 -8.20
N LEU A 43 -1.18 -12.91 -8.41
CA LEU A 43 0.21 -12.62 -8.03
C LEU A 43 0.74 -11.39 -8.78
N ALA A 44 0.49 -11.27 -10.08
CA ALA A 44 0.89 -10.11 -10.86
C ALA A 44 0.22 -8.82 -10.35
N LEU A 45 -1.07 -8.86 -10.03
CA LEU A 45 -1.80 -7.71 -9.48
C LEU A 45 -1.28 -7.29 -8.10
N ILE A 46 -0.97 -8.25 -7.22
CA ILE A 46 -0.37 -7.97 -5.91
C ILE A 46 1.01 -7.33 -6.10
N PHE A 47 1.84 -7.89 -6.98
CA PHE A 47 3.18 -7.38 -7.26
C PHE A 47 3.16 -5.94 -7.78
N ILE A 48 2.32 -5.65 -8.79
CA ILE A 48 2.15 -4.30 -9.34
C ILE A 48 1.66 -3.35 -8.25
N SER A 49 0.71 -3.79 -7.41
CA SER A 49 0.17 -2.97 -6.33
C SER A 49 1.22 -2.63 -5.26
N ILE A 50 2.11 -3.57 -4.93
CA ILE A 50 3.23 -3.33 -4.01
C ILE A 50 4.21 -2.33 -4.63
N LEU A 51 4.59 -2.49 -5.91
CA LEU A 51 5.49 -1.56 -6.60
C LEU A 51 4.94 -0.14 -6.63
N VAL A 52 3.66 0.02 -6.99
CA VAL A 52 3.01 1.34 -7.02
C VAL A 52 2.98 1.97 -5.63
N THR A 53 2.71 1.17 -4.59
CA THR A 53 2.71 1.62 -3.19
C THR A 53 4.11 2.04 -2.73
N PHE A 54 5.14 1.28 -3.09
CA PHE A 54 6.53 1.62 -2.81
C PHE A 54 6.93 2.96 -3.45
N VAL A 55 6.60 3.14 -4.74
CA VAL A 55 6.83 4.40 -5.46
C VAL A 55 6.04 5.55 -4.81
N TYR A 56 4.82 5.30 -4.35
CA TYR A 56 4.02 6.29 -3.61
C TYR A 56 4.71 6.73 -2.32
N HIS A 57 5.17 5.80 -1.48
CA HIS A 57 5.84 6.17 -0.23
C HIS A 57 7.16 6.91 -0.49
N PHE A 58 7.93 6.49 -1.50
CA PHE A 58 9.18 7.16 -1.88
C PHE A 58 8.93 8.59 -2.40
N LYS A 59 8.05 8.76 -3.39
CA LYS A 59 7.73 10.09 -3.94
C LYS A 59 7.08 10.99 -2.90
N SER A 60 6.19 10.45 -2.09
CA SER A 60 5.55 11.23 -1.04
C SER A 60 6.52 11.57 0.08
N TYR A 61 7.59 10.80 0.33
CA TYR A 61 8.61 11.17 1.31
C TYR A 61 9.31 12.48 0.90
N HIS A 62 9.52 12.67 -0.41
CA HIS A 62 10.02 13.93 -0.95
C HIS A 62 9.08 15.12 -0.62
N TYR A 63 7.76 14.90 -0.66
CA TYR A 63 6.76 15.89 -0.23
C TYR A 63 6.88 16.33 1.23
N TYR A 64 7.53 15.53 2.09
CA TYR A 64 7.79 15.90 3.49
C TYR A 64 9.12 16.63 3.71
N ARG A 65 10.02 16.58 2.73
CA ARG A 65 11.39 17.09 2.84
C ARG A 65 11.60 18.41 2.12
N ALA A 66 11.03 18.57 0.92
CA ALA A 66 11.29 19.74 0.08
C ALA A 66 10.15 20.77 0.21
N LYS A 67 10.49 21.97 0.69
CA LYS A 67 9.57 23.12 0.79
C LYS A 67 9.35 23.83 -0.56
N GLU A 68 10.18 23.58 -1.59
CA GLU A 68 10.31 24.55 -2.68
C GLU A 68 10.28 24.02 -4.12
N ASN A 69 10.32 22.70 -4.40
CA ASN A 69 10.28 22.22 -5.79
C ASN A 69 9.38 20.98 -5.93
N MET A 70 8.10 21.21 -6.23
CA MET A 70 7.07 20.16 -6.33
C MET A 70 6.51 20.03 -7.75
N ASN A 71 7.31 19.55 -8.70
CA ASN A 71 6.82 19.15 -10.03
C ASN A 71 6.25 17.72 -10.06
N LEU A 72 5.34 17.38 -9.14
CA LEU A 72 4.53 16.17 -9.33
C LEU A 72 3.31 16.52 -10.15
N SER A 73 3.28 16.04 -11.40
CA SER A 73 2.12 16.22 -12.27
C SER A 73 0.84 15.77 -11.54
N LYS A 74 -0.23 16.57 -11.64
CA LYS A 74 -1.53 16.28 -10.98
C LYS A 74 -2.01 14.86 -11.28
N LYS A 75 -1.72 14.33 -12.48
CA LYS A 75 -2.04 12.96 -12.92
C LYS A 75 -1.27 11.90 -12.11
N LEU A 76 0.06 12.03 -11.97
CA LEU A 76 0.87 11.04 -11.26
C LEU A 76 0.50 10.96 -9.76
N SER A 77 0.19 12.09 -9.12
CA SER A 77 -0.24 12.09 -7.72
C SER A 77 -1.54 11.32 -7.50
N LYS A 78 -2.49 11.40 -8.45
CA LYS A 78 -3.76 10.68 -8.38
C LYS A 78 -3.56 9.18 -8.57
N ILE A 79 -2.73 8.79 -9.54
CA ILE A 79 -2.41 7.37 -9.82
C ILE A 79 -1.76 6.72 -8.61
N LEU A 80 -0.73 7.36 -8.03
CA LEU A 80 -0.02 6.80 -6.88
C LEU A 80 -0.91 6.70 -5.63
N TRP A 81 -1.78 7.69 -5.40
CA TRP A 81 -2.76 7.64 -4.31
C TRP A 81 -3.78 6.53 -4.51
N ALA A 82 -4.34 6.40 -5.73
CA ALA A 82 -5.29 5.34 -6.05
C ALA A 82 -4.63 3.96 -5.88
N GLY A 83 -3.40 3.78 -6.37
CA GLY A 83 -2.67 2.53 -6.22
C GLY A 83 -2.38 2.17 -4.76
N ALA A 84 -1.99 3.14 -3.93
CA ALA A 84 -1.79 2.91 -2.51
C ALA A 84 -3.10 2.51 -1.79
N ILE A 85 -4.24 3.12 -2.14
CA ILE A 85 -5.55 2.68 -1.61
C ILE A 85 -5.88 1.28 -2.09
N SER A 86 -5.78 1.02 -3.39
CA SER A 86 -6.10 -0.29 -3.97
C SER A 86 -5.27 -1.40 -3.34
N TYR A 87 -3.98 -1.17 -3.09
CA TYR A 87 -3.11 -2.12 -2.39
C TYR A 87 -3.60 -2.42 -0.98
N ASN A 88 -3.89 -1.39 -0.18
CA ASN A 88 -4.35 -1.60 1.19
C ASN A 88 -5.74 -2.24 1.24
N SER A 89 -6.64 -1.88 0.32
CA SER A 89 -7.94 -2.55 0.15
C SER A 89 -7.76 -4.02 -0.22
N LEU A 90 -6.77 -4.35 -1.05
CA LEU A 90 -6.44 -5.73 -1.39
C LEU A 90 -5.95 -6.53 -0.16
N LEU A 91 -5.12 -5.93 0.70
CA LEU A 91 -4.70 -6.57 1.96
C LEU A 91 -5.91 -6.88 2.86
N LEU A 92 -6.84 -5.93 2.99
CA LEU A 92 -8.07 -6.13 3.75
C LEU A 92 -8.98 -7.18 3.13
N PHE A 93 -9.07 -7.21 1.79
CA PHE A 93 -9.83 -8.24 1.08
C PHE A 93 -9.24 -9.64 1.30
N VAL A 94 -7.92 -9.80 1.18
CA VAL A 94 -7.23 -11.06 1.44
C VAL A 94 -7.41 -11.49 2.89
N ALA A 95 -7.36 -10.56 3.85
CA ALA A 95 -7.68 -10.85 5.24
C ALA A 95 -9.14 -11.31 5.40
N GLY A 96 -10.10 -10.62 4.77
CA GLY A 96 -11.51 -11.00 4.82
C GLY A 96 -11.77 -12.40 4.26
N MET A 97 -11.20 -12.72 3.10
CA MET A 97 -11.28 -14.05 2.49
C MET A 97 -10.66 -15.12 3.39
N SER A 98 -9.47 -14.85 3.94
CA SER A 98 -8.79 -15.79 4.84
C SER A 98 -9.60 -16.04 6.11
N ALA A 99 -10.24 -15.02 6.67
CA ALA A 99 -11.13 -15.15 7.82
C ALA A 99 -12.40 -15.96 7.48
N TYR A 100 -13.00 -15.70 6.32
CA TYR A 100 -14.16 -16.44 5.82
C TYR A 100 -13.86 -17.94 5.66
N ASP A 101 -12.75 -18.28 5.00
CA ASP A 101 -12.34 -19.67 4.82
C ASP A 101 -12.09 -20.37 6.15
N LEU A 102 -11.47 -19.70 7.13
CA LEU A 102 -11.27 -20.27 8.46
C LEU A 102 -12.59 -20.51 9.19
N ILE A 103 -13.57 -19.61 9.08
CA ILE A 103 -14.88 -19.76 9.71
C ILE A 103 -15.61 -20.98 9.12
N ILE A 104 -15.63 -21.12 7.79
CA ILE A 104 -16.38 -22.18 7.12
C ILE A 104 -15.70 -23.54 7.24
N TYR A 105 -14.40 -23.62 7.01
CA TYR A 105 -13.71 -24.90 6.86
C TYR A 105 -13.06 -25.43 8.14
N ARG A 106 -12.88 -24.60 9.19
CA ARG A 106 -12.25 -25.03 10.45
C ARG A 106 -13.18 -25.07 11.66
N MET A 107 -14.50 -24.94 11.48
CA MET A 107 -15.50 -25.04 12.56
C MET A 107 -15.10 -24.26 13.83
N GLY A 108 -14.54 -23.05 13.67
CA GLY A 108 -14.20 -22.16 14.79
C GLY A 108 -12.88 -22.41 15.52
N PHE A 109 -12.15 -23.51 15.25
CA PHE A 109 -10.82 -23.72 15.86
C PHE A 109 -9.71 -23.03 15.04
N MET A 110 -9.54 -21.73 15.28
CA MET A 110 -8.42 -20.97 14.74
C MET A 110 -7.13 -21.24 15.51
N ARG A 111 -6.07 -21.66 14.81
CA ARG A 111 -4.74 -21.74 15.43
C ARG A 111 -4.21 -20.34 15.65
N TRP A 112 -3.51 -20.10 16.77
CA TRP A 112 -2.97 -18.78 17.09
C TRP A 112 -2.11 -18.16 15.97
N ARG A 113 -1.41 -19.00 15.19
CA ARG A 113 -0.62 -18.58 14.02
C ARG A 113 -1.48 -17.96 12.93
N GLU A 114 -2.65 -18.54 12.66
CA GLU A 114 -3.59 -18.05 11.65
C GLU A 114 -4.19 -16.72 12.09
N VAL A 115 -4.55 -16.62 13.38
CA VAL A 115 -5.02 -15.36 13.99
C VAL A 115 -3.96 -14.27 13.88
N ALA A 116 -2.70 -14.58 14.23
CA ALA A 116 -1.61 -13.62 14.15
C ALA A 116 -1.38 -13.10 12.72
N VAL A 117 -1.41 -13.99 11.72
CA VAL A 117 -1.27 -13.60 10.31
C VAL A 117 -2.43 -12.70 9.87
N LEU A 118 -3.67 -13.08 10.19
CA LEU A 118 -4.86 -12.27 9.92
C LEU A 118 -4.81 -10.89 10.55
N SER A 119 -4.43 -10.82 11.83
CA SER A 119 -4.27 -9.56 12.55
C SER A 119 -3.22 -8.67 11.90
N CYS A 120 -2.11 -9.23 11.39
CA CYS A 120 -1.10 -8.46 10.65
C CYS A 120 -1.68 -7.83 9.37
N PHE A 121 -2.40 -8.59 8.54
CA PHE A 121 -3.00 -8.05 7.32
C PHE A 121 -4.05 -6.98 7.61
N LEU A 122 -4.91 -7.19 8.61
CA LEU A 122 -5.92 -6.21 9.02
C LEU A 122 -5.28 -4.93 9.56
N PHE A 123 -4.29 -5.06 10.44
CA PHE A 123 -3.62 -3.93 11.06
C PHE A 123 -2.88 -3.09 10.01
N ILE A 124 -2.16 -3.73 9.10
CA ILE A 124 -1.36 -3.05 8.08
C ILE A 124 -2.24 -2.43 7.01
N GLY A 125 -3.24 -3.17 6.50
CA GLY A 125 -4.21 -2.63 5.55
C GLY A 125 -4.97 -1.45 6.13
N GLY A 126 -5.41 -1.55 7.38
CA GLY A 126 -6.12 -0.47 8.08
C GLY A 126 -5.25 0.77 8.29
N ILE A 127 -4.04 0.60 8.84
CA ILE A 127 -3.10 1.72 9.06
C ILE A 127 -2.69 2.36 7.73
N GLY A 128 -2.46 1.56 6.68
CA GLY A 128 -2.09 2.07 5.37
C GLY A 128 -3.18 2.96 4.76
N ILE A 129 -4.46 2.57 4.85
CA ILE A 129 -5.57 3.43 4.40
C ILE A 129 -5.60 4.75 5.19
N LEU A 130 -5.43 4.69 6.51
CA LEU A 130 -5.38 5.88 7.36
C LEU A 130 -4.21 6.80 6.98
N GLU A 131 -3.02 6.25 6.81
CA GLU A 131 -1.82 7.01 6.43
C GLU A 131 -2.01 7.69 5.07
N VAL A 132 -2.45 6.94 4.06
CA VAL A 132 -2.67 7.45 2.70
C VAL A 132 -3.73 8.57 2.69
N SER A 133 -4.77 8.42 3.51
CA SER A 133 -5.83 9.43 3.67
C SER A 133 -5.33 10.71 4.34
N LEU A 134 -4.58 10.58 5.44
CA LEU A 134 -3.95 11.71 6.14
C LEU A 134 -2.95 12.43 5.23
N LEU A 135 -2.17 11.67 4.47
CA LEU A 135 -1.19 12.19 3.54
C LEU A 135 -1.83 12.99 2.40
N LYS A 136 -2.95 12.51 1.84
CA LYS A 136 -3.73 13.26 0.84
C LYS A 136 -4.23 14.59 1.40
N LYS A 137 -4.78 14.61 2.63
CA LYS A 137 -5.23 15.85 3.29
C LYS A 137 -4.08 16.85 3.44
N ARG A 138 -2.91 16.37 3.88
CA ARG A 138 -1.71 17.22 4.04
C ARG A 138 -1.20 17.78 2.71
N ILE A 139 -1.11 16.94 1.67
CA ILE A 139 -0.67 17.39 0.33
C ILE A 139 -1.63 18.44 -0.23
N LYS A 140 -2.94 18.25 -0.05
CA LYS A 140 -3.94 19.24 -0.49
C LYS A 140 -3.74 20.58 0.21
N ARG A 141 -3.53 20.57 1.53
CA ARG A 141 -3.28 21.79 2.32
C ARG A 141 -2.00 22.50 1.91
N LEU A 142 -0.90 21.76 1.70
CA LEU A 142 0.36 22.37 1.26
C LEU A 142 0.24 22.98 -0.13
N LYS A 143 -0.51 22.35 -1.05
CA LYS A 143 -0.76 22.94 -2.37
C LYS A 143 -1.54 24.25 -2.29
N SER A 144 -2.59 24.32 -1.49
CA SER A 144 -3.34 25.56 -1.32
C SER A 144 -2.49 26.66 -0.67
N GLU A 145 -1.61 26.31 0.28
CA GLU A 145 -0.70 27.27 0.92
C GLU A 145 0.35 27.82 -0.06
N VAL A 146 0.83 27.02 -1.02
CA VAL A 146 1.76 27.46 -2.07
C VAL A 146 1.02 28.31 -3.11
N GLU A 147 -0.12 27.84 -3.62
CA GLU A 147 -0.94 28.59 -4.60
C GLU A 147 -1.33 29.99 -4.07
N LEU A 148 -1.70 30.09 -2.78
CA LEU A 148 -1.97 31.38 -2.13
C LEU A 148 -0.75 32.30 -2.04
N LYS A 149 0.45 31.74 -1.83
CA LYS A 149 1.69 32.54 -1.78
C LYS A 149 2.06 33.07 -3.16
N ASP A 150 1.95 32.23 -4.18
CA ASP A 150 2.23 32.60 -5.57
C ASP A 150 1.24 33.70 -6.03
N GLU A 151 -0.03 33.62 -5.64
CA GLU A 151 -1.02 34.68 -5.89
C GLU A 151 -0.64 36.00 -5.21
N ILE A 152 -0.22 35.98 -3.94
CA ILE A 152 0.22 37.17 -3.21
C ILE A 152 1.47 37.80 -3.86
N GLU A 153 2.46 36.99 -4.25
CA GLU A 153 3.66 37.49 -4.96
C GLU A 153 3.31 38.07 -6.34
N SER A 154 2.31 37.51 -7.03
CA SER A 154 1.86 38.04 -8.33
C SER A 154 1.11 39.36 -8.25
N ILE A 155 0.53 39.70 -7.10
CA ILE A 155 -0.16 40.99 -6.85
C ILE A 155 0.85 42.08 -6.44
N GLY A 156 1.98 41.70 -5.85
CA GLY A 156 3.01 42.63 -5.38
C GLY A 156 4.00 43.11 -6.46
N ASN A 157 3.98 42.51 -7.65
CA ASN A 157 4.74 42.92 -8.85
C ASN A 157 3.82 43.59 -9.87
#